data_AF-A0A176ZG28-F1
#
_entry.id   AF-A0A176ZG28-F1
#
_cell.length_a   1.000
_cell.length_b   1.000
_cell.length_c   1.000
_cell.angle_alpha   90.00
_cell.angle_beta   90.00
_cell.angle_gamma   90.00
#
_symmetry.space_group_name_H-M   'P 1'
#
loop_
_entity.id
_entity.type
_entity.pdbx_description
1 polymer ?
#
loop_
_entity_poly.entity_id
_entity_poly.type
_entity_poly.pdbx_seq_one_letter_code
_entity_poly.pdbx_strand_id
1 'polypeptide(L)'
;MRRVSQQEVAMKHLPKEQRGAEALRLTIKTLLAASYSWRGYEAQRQWLEKLLQRDATAGFTPAERDGVARIAYMRTPFEGWAGYRVQELIKGALPYASDFDYDEELFLKEVDTESPTALVRDQMRMLVGLCRAAGMDLPRFDARYEAYDDEAA
;
A
#
# COMPACT_ATOMS: atom_id res chain seq x y z
N MET A 1 13.82 -36.25 9.06
CA MET A 1 14.87 -35.27 8.72
C MET A 1 14.21 -34.02 8.15
N ARG A 2 14.04 -32.96 8.94
CA ARG A 2 13.49 -31.68 8.47
C ARG A 2 14.65 -30.86 7.89
N ARG A 3 14.60 -30.53 6.60
CA ARG A 3 15.35 -29.39 6.06
C ARG A 3 14.74 -28.15 6.68
N VAL A 4 15.32 -27.69 7.78
CA VAL A 4 15.19 -26.28 8.17
C VAL A 4 15.80 -25.51 7.01
N SER A 5 15.00 -24.71 6.33
CA SER A 5 15.40 -23.96 5.15
C SER A 5 16.68 -23.18 5.46
N GLN A 6 17.73 -23.39 4.67
CA GLN A 6 19.04 -22.75 4.86
C GLN A 6 18.96 -21.21 4.91
N GLN A 7 17.86 -20.62 4.45
CA GLN A 7 17.52 -19.20 4.61
C GLN A 7 17.29 -18.77 6.07
N GLU A 8 16.64 -19.59 6.91
CA GLU A 8 16.39 -19.24 8.33
C GLU A 8 17.67 -19.32 9.18
N VAL A 9 18.61 -20.20 8.80
CA VAL A 9 19.89 -20.35 9.50
C VAL A 9 20.87 -19.24 9.10
N ALA A 10 20.85 -18.80 7.83
CA ALA A 10 21.68 -17.71 7.35
C ALA A 10 21.36 -16.36 8.03
N MET A 11 20.09 -16.09 8.36
CA MET A 11 19.69 -14.86 9.06
C MET A 11 20.18 -14.79 10.51
N LYS A 12 20.54 -15.90 11.16
CA LYS A 12 20.95 -15.90 12.57
C LYS A 12 22.37 -15.36 12.82
N HIS A 13 23.23 -15.30 11.80
CA HIS A 13 24.65 -14.94 11.96
C HIS A 13 25.03 -13.53 11.48
N LEU A 14 24.07 -12.74 11.00
CA LEU A 14 24.33 -11.37 10.55
C LEU A 14 24.22 -10.38 11.74
N PRO A 15 25.13 -9.40 11.86
CA PRO A 15 24.99 -8.26 12.76
C PRO A 15 23.57 -7.65 12.68
N LYS A 16 23.04 -7.15 13.81
CA LYS A 16 21.66 -6.63 13.93
C LYS A 16 21.31 -5.62 12.82
N GLU A 17 22.27 -4.81 12.42
CA GLU A 17 22.13 -3.81 11.35
C GLU A 17 21.98 -4.42 9.95
N GLN A 18 22.68 -5.53 9.66
CA GLN A 18 22.59 -6.25 8.38
C GLN A 18 21.25 -6.97 8.26
N ARG A 19 20.75 -7.58 9.35
CA ARG A 19 19.38 -8.13 9.40
C ARG A 19 18.32 -7.07 9.15
N GLY A 20 18.47 -5.89 9.76
CA GLY A 20 17.53 -4.78 9.55
C GLY A 20 17.55 -4.25 8.12
N ALA A 21 18.71 -4.23 7.45
CA ALA A 21 18.81 -3.83 6.05
C ALA A 21 18.20 -4.87 5.09
N GLU A 22 18.42 -6.16 5.33
CA GLU A 22 17.81 -7.23 4.54
C GLU A 22 16.29 -7.26 4.66
N ALA A 23 15.76 -7.11 5.88
CA ALA A 23 14.33 -7.02 6.13
C ALA A 23 13.69 -5.83 5.40
N LEU A 24 14.36 -4.67 5.40
CA LEU A 24 13.88 -3.51 4.65
C LEU A 24 13.91 -3.75 3.14
N ARG A 25 14.97 -4.36 2.60
CA ARG A 25 15.03 -4.73 1.17
C ARG A 25 13.91 -5.70 0.78
N LEU A 26 13.61 -6.68 1.63
CA LEU A 26 12.49 -7.60 1.40
C LEU A 26 11.17 -6.82 1.37
N THR A 27 10.95 -5.92 2.32
CA THR A 27 9.77 -5.05 2.36
C THR A 27 9.63 -4.24 1.07
N ILE A 28 10.69 -3.59 0.61
CA ILE A 28 10.69 -2.81 -0.64
C ILE A 28 10.35 -3.69 -1.85
N LYS A 29 10.96 -4.88 -1.94
CA LYS A 29 10.66 -5.83 -3.02
C LYS A 29 9.20 -6.27 -3.01
N THR A 30 8.64 -6.56 -1.83
CA THR A 30 7.23 -6.93 -1.68
C THR A 30 6.30 -5.80 -2.11
N LEU A 31 6.61 -4.55 -1.74
CA LEU A 31 5.84 -3.38 -2.17
C LEU A 31 5.84 -3.24 -3.70
N LEU A 32 7.02 -3.36 -4.34
CA LEU A 32 7.16 -3.24 -5.78
C LEU A 32 6.52 -4.39 -6.56
N ALA A 33 6.48 -5.60 -5.99
CA ALA A 33 5.87 -6.77 -6.59
C ALA A 33 4.33 -6.82 -6.41
N ALA A 34 3.77 -5.95 -5.57
CA ALA A 34 2.32 -5.93 -5.35
C ALA A 34 1.58 -5.58 -6.65
N SER A 35 0.51 -6.32 -6.95
CA SER A 35 -0.28 -6.16 -8.18
C SER A 35 -1.15 -4.90 -8.18
N TYR A 36 -1.22 -4.17 -7.07
CA TYR A 36 -2.04 -2.97 -6.94
C TYR A 36 -1.43 -1.80 -7.73
N SER A 37 -2.28 -1.00 -8.36
CA SER A 37 -1.87 0.14 -9.21
C SER A 37 -0.92 1.12 -8.50
N TRP A 38 0.05 1.66 -9.24
CA TRP A 38 0.96 2.74 -8.80
C TRP A 38 0.45 4.14 -9.16
N ARG A 39 -0.79 4.26 -9.63
CA ARG A 39 -1.44 5.56 -9.92
C ARG A 39 -1.32 6.50 -8.73
N GLY A 40 -0.79 7.71 -8.97
CA GLY A 40 -0.53 8.71 -7.94
C GLY A 40 0.72 8.46 -7.07
N TYR A 41 1.44 7.34 -7.29
CA TYR A 41 2.58 6.91 -6.49
C TYR A 41 3.84 6.56 -7.32
N GLU A 42 3.88 6.93 -8.60
CA GLU A 42 4.97 6.53 -9.51
C GLU A 42 6.34 7.08 -9.07
N ALA A 43 6.38 8.29 -8.51
CA ALA A 43 7.62 8.86 -7.96
C ALA A 43 8.16 8.02 -6.78
N GLN A 44 7.27 7.53 -5.92
CA GLN A 44 7.59 6.66 -4.80
C GLN A 44 8.07 5.29 -5.28
N ARG A 45 7.43 4.73 -6.33
CA ARG A 45 7.88 3.50 -6.98
C ARG A 45 9.32 3.63 -7.48
N GLN A 46 9.60 4.68 -8.26
CA GLN A 46 10.94 4.92 -8.80
C GLN A 46 11.98 5.15 -7.70
N TRP A 47 11.58 5.82 -6.61
CA TRP A 47 12.45 5.99 -5.45
C TRP A 47 12.79 4.66 -4.78
N LEU A 48 11.81 3.77 -4.59
CA LEU A 48 12.03 2.42 -4.06
C LEU A 48 12.93 1.57 -4.98
N GLU A 49 12.74 1.64 -6.29
CA GLU A 49 13.59 0.96 -7.28
C GLU A 49 15.04 1.45 -7.18
N LYS A 50 15.26 2.76 -7.08
CA LYS A 50 16.60 3.35 -6.87
C LYS A 50 17.23 2.90 -5.55
N LEU A 51 16.45 2.77 -4.48
CA LEU A 51 16.93 2.24 -3.21
C LEU A 51 17.43 0.79 -3.32
N LEU A 52 16.78 -0.04 -4.13
CA LEU A 52 17.21 -1.43 -4.37
C LEU A 52 18.45 -1.56 -5.25
N GLN A 53 18.73 -0.57 -6.10
CA GLN A 53 19.91 -0.54 -6.97
C GLN A 53 21.20 -0.14 -6.25
N ARG A 54 21.10 0.41 -5.03
CA ARG A 54 22.28 0.78 -4.23
C ARG A 54 23.03 -0.47 -3.77
N ASP A 55 24.34 -0.30 -3.57
CA ASP A 55 25.21 -1.35 -3.03
C ASP A 55 24.57 -2.01 -1.80
N ALA A 56 24.53 -3.34 -1.81
CA ALA A 56 23.96 -4.14 -0.74
C ALA A 56 24.64 -3.88 0.63
N THR A 57 25.90 -3.45 0.60
CA THR A 57 26.69 -3.10 1.78
C THR A 57 26.38 -1.71 2.33
N ALA A 58 25.82 -0.81 1.52
CA ALA A 58 25.32 0.47 1.99
C ALA A 58 24.03 0.23 2.79
N GLY A 59 24.07 0.51 4.09
CA GLY A 59 22.88 0.46 4.94
C GLY A 59 21.85 1.54 4.57
N PHE A 60 20.65 1.43 5.14
CA PHE A 60 19.60 2.45 5.00
C PHE A 60 19.67 3.48 6.12
N THR A 61 19.49 4.74 5.74
CA THR A 61 19.38 5.84 6.70
C THR A 61 18.05 5.76 7.47
N PRO A 62 17.94 6.38 8.66
CA PRO A 62 16.66 6.46 9.38
C PRO A 62 15.53 7.08 8.54
N ALA A 63 15.84 8.13 7.75
CA ALA A 63 14.87 8.78 6.87
C ALA A 63 14.37 7.85 5.75
N GLU A 64 15.23 6.99 5.20
CA GLU A 64 14.82 6.00 4.22
C GLU A 64 13.93 4.92 4.83
N ARG A 65 14.23 4.48 6.05
CA ARG A 65 13.39 3.53 6.78
C ARG A 65 12.00 4.11 7.05
N ASP A 66 11.93 5.36 7.52
CA ASP A 66 10.65 6.06 7.73
C ASP A 66 9.89 6.25 6.41
N GLY A 67 10.59 6.64 5.33
CA GLY A 67 10.00 6.76 3.99
C GLY A 67 9.38 5.44 3.50
N VAL A 68 10.09 4.32 3.63
CA VAL A 68 9.57 2.99 3.28
C VAL A 68 8.36 2.62 4.16
N ALA A 69 8.41 2.87 5.47
CA ALA A 69 7.30 2.59 6.38
C ALA A 69 6.04 3.39 6.02
N ARG A 70 6.20 4.69 5.72
CA ARG A 70 5.10 5.55 5.25
C ARG A 70 4.51 5.06 3.94
N ILE A 71 5.34 4.68 2.97
CA ILE A 71 4.84 4.13 1.70
C ILE A 71 4.11 2.81 1.94
N ALA A 72 4.66 1.91 2.77
CA ALA A 72 4.00 0.66 3.11
C ALA A 72 2.63 0.89 3.73
N TYR A 73 2.53 1.82 4.67
CA TYR A 73 1.26 2.21 5.27
C TYR A 73 0.27 2.77 4.24
N MET A 74 0.68 3.73 3.41
CA MET A 74 -0.19 4.30 2.37
C MET A 74 -0.61 3.26 1.33
N ARG A 75 0.21 2.24 1.10
CA ARG A 75 -0.06 1.12 0.20
C ARG A 75 -0.74 -0.08 0.87
N THR A 76 -1.23 0.07 2.10
CA THR A 76 -2.04 -0.96 2.76
C THR A 76 -3.28 -1.25 1.91
N PRO A 77 -3.50 -2.51 1.49
CA PRO A 77 -4.65 -2.87 0.66
C PRO A 77 -5.92 -3.06 1.49
N PHE A 78 -7.05 -2.67 0.92
CA PHE A 78 -8.38 -2.84 1.48
C PHE A 78 -9.28 -3.52 0.45
N GLU A 79 -9.86 -4.67 0.82
CA GLU A 79 -10.78 -5.44 -0.03
C GLU A 79 -12.21 -4.89 -0.03
N GLY A 80 -12.49 -3.96 0.88
CA GLY A 80 -13.81 -3.38 1.07
C GLY A 80 -13.86 -2.38 2.21
N TRP A 81 -15.03 -1.78 2.40
CA TRP A 81 -15.31 -0.84 3.47
C TRP A 81 -16.77 -0.94 3.92
N ALA A 82 -17.01 -0.87 5.23
CA ALA A 82 -18.35 -0.86 5.82
C ALA A 82 -19.28 -2.00 5.35
N GLY A 83 -18.73 -3.20 5.15
CA GLY A 83 -19.48 -4.38 4.71
C GLY A 83 -19.60 -4.54 3.19
N TYR A 84 -19.17 -3.56 2.40
CA TYR A 84 -19.14 -3.62 0.94
C TYR A 84 -17.75 -3.99 0.44
N ARG A 85 -17.68 -4.89 -0.54
CA ARG A 85 -16.45 -5.17 -1.30
C ARG A 85 -16.12 -4.02 -2.24
N VAL A 86 -14.86 -3.89 -2.65
CA VAL A 86 -14.40 -2.91 -3.66
C VAL A 86 -15.31 -2.91 -4.89
N GLN A 87 -15.65 -4.08 -5.41
CA GLN A 87 -16.52 -4.23 -6.58
C GLN A 87 -17.94 -3.69 -6.37
N GLU A 88 -18.48 -3.81 -5.16
CA GLU A 88 -19.81 -3.29 -4.82
C GLU A 88 -19.78 -1.77 -4.68
N LEU A 89 -18.70 -1.24 -4.12
CA LEU A 89 -18.46 0.20 -4.02
C LEU A 89 -18.29 0.83 -5.41
N ILE A 90 -17.50 0.23 -6.31
CA ILE A 90 -17.34 0.69 -7.70
C ILE A 90 -18.72 0.78 -8.37
N LYS A 91 -19.51 -0.30 -8.30
CA LYS A 91 -20.87 -0.33 -8.88
C LYS A 91 -21.81 0.73 -8.29
N GLY A 92 -21.64 1.08 -7.01
CA GLY A 92 -22.43 2.11 -6.36
C GLY A 92 -22.11 3.52 -6.83
N ALA A 93 -20.84 3.81 -7.13
CA ALA A 93 -20.39 5.14 -7.57
C ALA A 93 -20.45 5.34 -9.10
N LEU A 94 -20.20 4.28 -9.90
CA LEU A 94 -20.03 4.36 -11.35
C LEU A 94 -21.21 5.02 -12.11
N PRO A 95 -22.49 4.81 -11.74
CA PRO A 95 -23.61 5.48 -12.42
C PRO A 95 -23.59 7.02 -12.33
N TYR A 96 -22.87 7.56 -11.35
CA TYR A 96 -22.75 9.00 -11.09
C TYR A 96 -21.43 9.57 -11.62
N ALA A 97 -20.65 8.79 -12.39
CA ALA A 97 -19.30 9.19 -12.81
C ALA A 97 -19.26 10.54 -13.55
N SER A 98 -20.30 10.87 -14.33
CA SER A 98 -20.39 12.16 -15.04
C SER A 98 -20.70 13.37 -14.13
N ASP A 99 -21.12 13.12 -12.89
CA ASP A 99 -21.41 14.17 -11.91
C ASP A 99 -20.16 14.54 -11.09
N PHE A 100 -19.07 13.77 -11.23
CA PHE A 100 -17.80 13.98 -10.56
C PHE A 100 -16.83 14.80 -11.41
N ASP A 101 -15.72 15.24 -10.81
CA ASP A 101 -14.68 15.91 -11.59
C ASP A 101 -13.95 14.95 -12.54
N TYR A 102 -13.15 15.51 -13.45
CA TYR A 102 -12.44 14.72 -14.46
C TYR A 102 -11.53 13.63 -13.87
N ASP A 103 -10.82 13.93 -12.77
CA ASP A 103 -9.86 13.00 -12.17
C ASP A 103 -10.56 11.87 -11.44
N GLU A 104 -11.71 12.17 -10.81
CA GLU A 104 -12.63 11.25 -10.15
C GLU A 104 -13.36 10.34 -11.14
N GLU A 105 -13.87 10.90 -12.25
CA GLU A 105 -14.47 10.14 -13.35
C GLU A 105 -13.44 9.17 -13.96
N LEU A 106 -12.24 9.68 -14.24
CA LEU A 106 -11.14 8.88 -14.81
C LEU A 106 -10.75 7.76 -13.84
N PHE A 107 -10.64 8.06 -12.54
CA PHE A 107 -10.37 7.06 -11.51
C PHE A 107 -11.40 5.93 -11.54
N LEU A 108 -12.70 6.26 -11.54
CA LEU A 108 -13.77 5.26 -11.52
C LEU A 108 -13.74 4.36 -12.75
N LYS A 109 -13.55 4.93 -13.94
CA LYS A 109 -13.46 4.16 -15.19
C LYS A 109 -12.25 3.22 -15.20
N GLU A 110 -11.11 3.68 -14.69
CA GLU A 110 -9.91 2.85 -14.58
C GLU A 110 -10.12 1.69 -13.60
N VAL A 111 -10.64 1.94 -12.39
CA VAL A 111 -10.85 0.86 -11.42
C VAL A 111 -11.98 -0.10 -11.83
N ASP A 112 -13.00 0.37 -12.57
CA ASP A 112 -14.00 -0.51 -13.16
C ASP A 112 -13.36 -1.45 -14.20
N THR A 113 -12.53 -0.89 -15.09
CA THR A 113 -11.81 -1.64 -16.13
C THR A 113 -10.82 -2.65 -15.54
N GLU A 114 -10.05 -2.25 -14.53
CA GLU A 114 -9.07 -3.12 -13.85
C GLU A 114 -9.75 -4.18 -12.97
N SER A 115 -10.99 -3.91 -12.52
CA SER A 115 -11.76 -4.78 -11.62
C SER A 115 -10.94 -5.32 -10.43
N PRO A 116 -10.29 -4.46 -9.63
CA PRO A 116 -9.40 -4.90 -8.56
C PRO A 116 -10.19 -5.55 -7.41
N THR A 117 -9.58 -6.54 -6.76
CA THR A 117 -10.12 -7.16 -5.54
C THR A 117 -9.80 -6.34 -4.28
N ALA A 118 -8.79 -5.47 -4.35
CA ALA A 118 -8.42 -4.57 -3.26
C ALA A 118 -7.85 -3.26 -3.80
N LEU A 119 -8.05 -2.18 -3.06
CA LEU A 119 -7.50 -0.85 -3.34
C LEU A 119 -6.54 -0.42 -2.23
N VAL A 120 -5.50 0.33 -2.58
CA VAL A 120 -4.66 0.95 -1.55
C VAL A 120 -5.41 2.07 -0.85
N ARG A 121 -4.96 2.40 0.36
CA ARG A 121 -5.58 3.38 1.26
C ARG A 121 -6.18 4.62 0.58
N ASP A 122 -5.39 5.36 -0.19
CA ASP A 122 -5.86 6.61 -0.79
C ASP A 122 -6.92 6.39 -1.87
N GLN A 123 -6.80 5.31 -2.66
CA GLN A 123 -7.79 4.92 -3.66
C GLN A 123 -9.09 4.46 -2.98
N MET A 124 -8.99 3.69 -1.90
CA MET A 124 -10.16 3.30 -1.11
C MET A 124 -10.83 4.52 -0.48
N ARG A 125 -10.06 5.47 0.08
CA ARG A 125 -10.59 6.73 0.63
C ARG A 125 -11.34 7.53 -0.44
N MET A 126 -10.77 7.65 -1.64
CA MET A 126 -11.40 8.31 -2.78
C MET A 126 -12.70 7.60 -3.17
N LEU A 127 -12.67 6.29 -3.39
CA LEU A 127 -13.85 5.50 -3.76
C LEU A 127 -14.98 5.62 -2.72
N VAL A 128 -14.67 5.52 -1.43
CA VAL A 128 -15.66 5.71 -0.36
C VAL A 128 -16.21 7.13 -0.36
N GLY A 129 -15.37 8.13 -0.64
CA GLY A 129 -15.80 9.52 -0.84
C GLY A 129 -16.84 9.65 -1.95
N LEU A 130 -16.55 9.07 -3.12
CA LEU A 130 -17.43 9.08 -4.29
C LEU A 130 -18.74 8.32 -4.04
N CYS A 131 -18.69 7.17 -3.39
CA CYS A 131 -19.88 6.42 -2.99
C CYS A 131 -20.80 7.25 -2.09
N ARG A 132 -20.23 8.01 -1.15
CA ARG A 132 -20.99 8.89 -0.26
C ARG A 132 -21.59 10.08 -1.02
N ALA A 133 -20.84 10.65 -1.97
CA ALA A 133 -21.35 11.71 -2.85
C ALA A 133 -22.50 11.22 -3.76
N ALA A 134 -22.42 9.96 -4.20
CA ALA A 134 -23.47 9.24 -4.92
C ALA A 134 -24.69 8.85 -4.03
N GLY A 135 -24.68 9.19 -2.73
CA GLY A 135 -25.80 8.96 -1.83
C GLY A 135 -25.80 7.62 -1.10
N MET A 136 -24.71 6.83 -1.16
CA MET A 136 -24.59 5.63 -0.33
C MET A 136 -24.38 6.01 1.14
N ASP A 137 -25.12 5.35 2.04
CA ASP A 137 -24.95 5.51 3.49
C ASP A 137 -23.71 4.73 3.97
N LEU A 138 -22.54 5.38 3.84
CA LEU A 138 -21.26 4.83 4.27
C LEU A 138 -20.61 5.74 5.32
N PRO A 139 -19.97 5.15 6.36
CA PRO A 139 -19.10 5.90 7.23
C PRO A 139 -17.88 6.42 6.45
N ARG A 140 -17.34 7.56 6.89
CA ARG A 140 -16.09 8.11 6.34
C ARG A 140 -14.97 7.08 6.48
N PHE A 141 -14.10 7.01 5.48
CA PHE A 141 -12.90 6.18 5.55
C PHE A 141 -11.89 6.79 6.53
N ASP A 142 -11.75 6.18 7.72
CA ASP A 142 -10.78 6.55 8.75
C ASP A 142 -9.95 5.33 9.18
N ALA A 143 -9.11 4.83 8.28
CA ALA A 143 -8.24 3.70 8.59
C ALA A 143 -7.01 4.15 9.40
N ARG A 144 -7.13 4.76 10.58
CA ARG A 144 -5.99 5.41 11.29
C ARG A 144 -4.69 4.60 11.27
N TYR A 145 -3.57 5.33 11.17
CA TYR A 145 -2.24 4.77 11.42
C TYR A 145 -2.17 4.63 12.92
N GLU A 146 -2.39 3.42 13.45
CA GLU A 146 -1.76 3.09 14.71
C GLU A 146 -0.28 2.96 14.38
N ALA A 147 0.43 4.09 14.38
CA ALA A 147 1.87 4.05 14.56
C ALA A 147 2.07 3.24 15.85
N TYR A 148 2.88 2.18 15.77
CA TYR A 148 3.34 1.47 16.95
C TYR A 148 3.72 2.49 18.02
N ASP A 149 2.95 2.54 19.10
CA ASP A 149 3.40 3.04 20.40
C ASP A 149 4.51 2.09 20.86
N ASP A 150 5.71 2.27 20.32
CA ASP A 150 6.94 1.82 20.97
C ASP A 150 7.61 3.06 21.56
N GLU A 151 7.77 3.03 22.88
CA GLU A 151 8.35 4.02 23.80
C GLU A 151 7.42 5.11 24.38
N ALA A 152 6.60 4.73 25.37
CA ALA A 152 6.62 5.35 26.71
C ALA A 152 5.74 4.59 27.75
N ALA A 153 6.28 3.52 28.34
CA ALA A 153 6.00 3.11 29.74
C ALA A 153 7.07 2.13 30.24
#